data_AF-U2K9J3-F1
#
_entry.id   AF-U2K9J3-F1
#
_cell.length_a   1.000
_cell.length_b   1.000
_cell.length_c   1.000
_cell.angle_alpha   90.00
_cell.angle_beta   90.00
_cell.angle_gamma   90.00
#
_symmetry.space_group_name_H-M   'P 1'
#
loop_
_entity.id
_entity.type
_entity.pdbx_description
1 polymer ?
#
loop_
_entity_poly.entity_id
_entity_poly.type
_entity_poly.pdbx_seq_one_letter_code
_entity_poly.pdbx_strand_id
1 'polypeptide(L)'
;TETNMSVICEDGSFYAFNVKYADEPEKLSIEMKDFLSPTDGRLPSNRSDIYFKELGNESPVLVKLMMQTIYQNDRRSIKHIGAQQFGMKFLLRGLYAHNGLLYFHTRMENGTNMPYSVDFITFKVVDKKMAKRTAIQEQVLQPLRAYHQVMQVHGMGSEHAVFALEQFSLAEDKQLEVTLYERKGGRTLTFYVTAEDLQLAKKIDNLKLKW
;
A
#
# COMPACT_ATOMS: atom_id res chain seq x y z
N THR A 1 37.71 -13.27 -14.23
CA THR A 1 37.21 -12.02 -14.86
C THR A 1 36.39 -11.26 -13.84
N GLU A 2 36.59 -9.95 -13.73
CA GLU A 2 35.79 -9.07 -12.88
C GLU A 2 34.48 -8.70 -13.60
N THR A 3 33.39 -8.64 -12.85
CA THR A 3 32.08 -8.16 -13.32
C THR A 3 31.42 -7.33 -12.22
N ASN A 4 30.27 -6.72 -12.50
CA ASN A 4 29.50 -5.95 -11.54
C ASN A 4 28.16 -6.63 -11.21
N MET A 5 27.70 -6.42 -9.97
CA MET A 5 26.37 -6.76 -9.50
C MET A 5 25.76 -5.52 -8.86
N SER A 6 24.50 -5.25 -9.16
CA SER A 6 23.75 -4.14 -8.54
C SER A 6 22.49 -4.67 -7.88
N VAL A 7 22.16 -4.14 -6.71
CA VAL A 7 20.97 -4.51 -5.95
C VAL A 7 20.19 -3.25 -5.63
N ILE A 8 18.89 -3.29 -5.95
CA ILE A 8 17.93 -2.22 -5.63
C ILE A 8 16.95 -2.80 -4.61
N CYS A 9 16.82 -2.13 -3.48
CA CYS A 9 15.89 -2.49 -2.41
C CYS A 9 14.59 -1.70 -2.51
N GLU A 10 13.53 -2.21 -1.88
CA GLU A 10 12.21 -1.57 -1.87
C GLU A 10 12.20 -0.17 -1.23
N ASP A 11 13.11 0.07 -0.27
CA ASP A 11 13.34 1.34 0.40
C ASP A 11 14.09 2.38 -0.46
N GLY A 12 14.45 2.03 -1.70
CA GLY A 12 15.20 2.90 -2.61
C GLY A 12 16.71 2.85 -2.40
N SER A 13 17.22 2.01 -1.49
CA SER A 13 18.66 1.81 -1.38
C SER A 13 19.20 1.02 -2.58
N PHE A 14 20.27 1.54 -3.19
CA PHE A 14 21.00 0.95 -4.29
C PHE A 14 22.39 0.56 -3.83
N TYR A 15 22.81 -0.67 -4.09
CA TYR A 15 24.14 -1.17 -3.80
C TYR A 15 24.83 -1.61 -5.07
N ALA A 16 26.07 -1.16 -5.28
CA ALA A 16 26.93 -1.67 -6.34
C ALA A 16 28.03 -2.56 -5.78
N PHE A 17 28.33 -3.66 -6.45
CA PHE A 17 29.39 -4.59 -6.07
C PHE A 17 30.23 -4.90 -7.29
N ASN A 18 31.54 -4.74 -7.16
CA ASN A 18 32.47 -5.40 -8.06
C ASN A 18 32.66 -6.83 -7.56
N VAL A 19 32.39 -7.80 -8.42
CA VAL A 19 32.43 -9.22 -8.08
C VAL A 19 33.40 -9.95 -9.00
N LYS A 20 34.13 -10.90 -8.42
CA LYS A 20 35.02 -11.81 -9.14
C LYS A 20 34.70 -13.23 -8.73
N TYR A 21 34.79 -14.15 -9.68
CA TYR A 21 34.69 -15.57 -9.37
C TYR A 21 35.83 -16.00 -8.45
N ALA A 22 35.51 -16.81 -7.44
CA ALA A 22 36.45 -17.46 -6.53
C ALA A 22 35.90 -18.84 -6.16
N ASP A 23 36.73 -19.89 -6.25
CA ASP A 23 36.33 -21.26 -5.88
C ASP A 23 36.03 -21.38 -4.37
N GLU A 24 36.72 -20.60 -3.53
CA GLU A 24 36.51 -20.51 -2.09
C GLU A 24 36.34 -19.03 -1.67
N PRO A 25 35.10 -18.49 -1.68
CA PRO A 25 34.86 -17.08 -1.37
C PRO A 25 35.03 -16.79 0.14
N GLU A 26 35.82 -15.77 0.48
CA GLU A 26 36.04 -15.33 1.87
C GLU A 26 34.77 -14.80 2.56
N LYS A 27 33.82 -14.26 1.78
CA LYS A 27 32.55 -13.74 2.28
C LYS A 27 31.39 -14.42 1.56
N LEU A 28 30.56 -15.12 2.32
CA LEU A 28 29.38 -15.82 1.82
C LEU A 28 28.08 -15.00 1.95
N SER A 29 28.05 -14.03 2.85
CA SER A 29 26.88 -13.19 3.11
C SER A 29 27.29 -11.71 3.20
N ILE A 30 26.41 -10.86 2.69
CA ILE A 30 26.53 -9.41 2.75
C ILE A 30 25.24 -8.88 3.36
N GLU A 31 25.35 -8.22 4.51
CA GLU A 31 24.23 -7.56 5.14
C GLU A 31 23.98 -6.20 4.46
N MET A 32 22.79 -6.03 3.89
CA MET A 32 22.32 -4.76 3.34
C MET A 32 21.54 -4.02 4.41
N LYS A 33 22.09 -2.90 4.88
CA LYS A 33 21.47 -2.09 5.95
C LYS A 33 20.51 -1.05 5.38
N ASP A 34 19.22 -1.19 5.71
CA ASP A 34 18.15 -0.23 5.42
C ASP A 34 18.52 1.17 6.00
N PHE A 35 18.03 2.23 5.36
CA PHE A 35 18.09 3.61 5.84
C PHE A 35 17.68 3.76 7.33
N LEU A 36 16.71 2.98 7.79
CA LEU A 36 16.20 3.02 9.16
C LEU A 36 17.07 2.24 10.18
N SER A 37 18.19 1.65 9.74
CA SER A 37 19.07 0.94 10.66
C SER A 37 19.78 1.92 11.62
N PRO A 38 19.81 1.65 12.93
CA PRO A 38 20.35 2.56 13.96
C PRO A 38 21.90 2.56 14.01
N THR A 39 22.55 2.58 12.85
CA THR A 39 24.02 2.66 12.78
C THR A 39 24.49 4.10 12.98
N ASP A 40 25.70 4.28 13.53
CA ASP A 40 26.37 5.56 13.84
C ASP A 40 26.67 6.45 12.61
N GLY A 41 25.70 6.65 11.72
CA GLY A 41 25.77 7.55 10.56
C GLY A 41 26.69 7.11 9.43
N ARG A 42 27.37 5.97 9.52
CA ARG A 42 28.25 5.45 8.46
C ARG A 42 27.50 4.51 7.54
N LEU A 43 26.94 5.07 6.47
CA LEU A 43 26.40 4.30 5.35
C LEU A 43 27.53 3.55 4.62
N PRO A 44 27.28 2.35 4.08
CA PRO A 44 28.26 1.64 3.25
C PRO A 44 28.69 2.50 2.06
N SER A 45 29.99 2.51 1.74
CA SER A 45 30.54 3.32 0.64
C SER A 45 30.03 2.92 -0.75
N ASN A 46 29.46 1.72 -0.86
CA ASN A 46 28.88 1.19 -2.08
C ASN A 46 27.37 1.42 -2.20
N ARG A 47 26.79 2.17 -1.25
CA ARG A 47 25.36 2.51 -1.22
C ARG A 47 25.11 3.90 -1.78
N SER A 48 24.08 4.02 -2.61
CA SER A 48 23.44 5.30 -2.97
C SER A 48 21.92 5.16 -2.83
N ASP A 49 21.19 6.28 -2.78
CA ASP A 49 19.73 6.25 -2.77
C ASP A 49 19.19 6.58 -4.18
N ILE A 50 18.17 5.86 -4.61
CA ILE A 50 17.49 6.06 -5.89
C ILE A 50 15.99 6.33 -5.69
N TYR A 51 15.42 7.12 -6.59
CA TYR A 51 13.99 7.39 -6.62
C TYR A 51 13.32 6.46 -7.62
N PHE A 52 12.21 5.82 -7.21
CA PHE A 52 11.37 5.08 -8.14
C PHE A 52 10.43 6.04 -8.85
N LYS A 53 10.47 6.04 -10.18
CA LYS A 53 9.64 6.93 -11.03
C LYS A 53 8.15 6.87 -10.68
N GLU A 54 7.67 5.70 -10.27
CA GLU A 54 6.27 5.47 -9.88
C GLU A 54 5.86 6.22 -8.61
N LEU A 55 6.79 6.53 -7.71
CA LEU A 55 6.54 7.31 -6.49
C LEU A 55 6.69 8.83 -6.75
N GLY A 56 6.80 9.23 -8.02
CA GLY A 56 6.95 10.63 -8.42
C GLY A 56 8.22 11.25 -7.84
N ASN A 57 8.03 12.34 -7.09
CA ASN A 57 9.13 13.08 -6.46
C ASN A 57 9.35 12.68 -4.99
N GLU A 58 8.73 11.59 -4.53
CA GLU A 58 8.81 11.16 -3.13
C GLU A 58 9.88 10.10 -2.88
N SER A 59 10.54 10.20 -1.73
CA SER A 59 11.50 9.18 -1.29
C SER A 59 10.75 7.90 -0.87
N PRO A 60 11.18 6.70 -1.28
CA PRO A 60 10.52 5.44 -0.89
C PRO A 60 10.53 5.23 0.63
N VAL A 61 11.57 5.72 1.31
CA VAL A 61 11.64 5.76 2.78
C VAL A 61 10.52 6.64 3.35
N LEU A 62 10.30 7.83 2.80
CA LEU A 62 9.25 8.71 3.30
C LEU A 62 7.86 8.12 3.06
N VAL A 63 7.63 7.47 1.90
CA VAL A 63 6.40 6.71 1.64
C VAL A 63 6.18 5.63 2.70
N LYS A 64 7.20 4.83 3.01
CA LYS A 64 7.15 3.80 4.07
C LYS A 64 6.81 4.41 5.44
N LEU A 65 7.48 5.50 5.82
CA LEU A 65 7.22 6.20 7.08
C LEU A 65 5.81 6.80 7.14
N MET A 66 5.31 7.36 6.04
CA MET A 66 3.95 7.87 5.95
C MET A 66 2.92 6.76 6.15
N MET A 67 3.08 5.64 5.46
CA MET A 67 2.18 4.48 5.59
C MET A 67 2.21 3.92 7.01
N GLN A 68 3.40 3.74 7.59
CA GLN A 68 3.57 3.29 8.97
C GLN A 68 2.90 4.24 9.96
N THR A 69 3.04 5.55 9.78
CA THR A 69 2.43 6.52 10.70
C THR A 69 0.91 6.58 10.55
N ILE A 70 0.37 6.43 9.34
CA ILE A 70 -1.08 6.31 9.11
C ILE A 70 -1.62 5.07 9.83
N TYR A 71 -0.94 3.93 9.67
CA TYR A 71 -1.26 2.66 10.32
C TYR A 71 -1.26 2.80 11.85
N GLN A 72 -0.15 3.26 12.43
CA GLN A 72 0.00 3.40 13.89
C GLN A 72 -0.99 4.39 14.52
N ASN A 73 -1.32 5.48 13.81
CA ASN A 73 -2.30 6.45 14.31
C ASN A 73 -3.74 5.91 14.31
N ASP A 74 -4.05 4.94 13.45
CA ASP A 74 -5.36 4.31 13.25
C ASP A 74 -6.56 5.29 13.28
N ARG A 75 -6.37 6.51 12.76
CA ARG A 75 -7.41 7.54 12.83
C ARG A 75 -8.54 7.24 11.86
N ARG A 76 -9.77 7.28 12.35
CA ARG A 76 -10.99 7.20 11.54
C ARG A 76 -11.46 8.60 11.15
N SER A 77 -11.06 9.06 9.96
CA SER A 77 -11.49 10.33 9.36
C SER A 77 -12.69 10.17 8.44
N ILE A 78 -12.83 9.02 7.77
CA ILE A 78 -13.96 8.67 6.93
C ILE A 78 -14.89 7.73 7.69
N LYS A 79 -16.19 8.03 7.68
CA LYS A 79 -17.19 7.30 8.49
C LYS A 79 -18.32 6.69 7.66
N HIS A 80 -18.56 7.20 6.46
CA HIS A 80 -19.68 6.85 5.59
C HIS A 80 -19.35 5.83 4.49
N ILE A 81 -18.07 5.46 4.33
CA ILE A 81 -17.62 4.57 3.25
C ILE A 81 -17.24 3.19 3.80
N GLY A 82 -17.95 2.17 3.33
CA GLY A 82 -17.67 0.79 3.66
C GLY A 82 -18.79 -0.15 3.22
N ALA A 83 -18.55 -1.44 3.42
CA ALA A 83 -19.48 -2.52 3.14
C ALA A 83 -19.62 -3.42 4.37
N GLN A 84 -20.80 -3.97 4.58
CA GLN A 84 -21.08 -4.92 5.65
C GLN A 84 -21.91 -6.07 5.10
N GLN A 85 -21.35 -7.28 5.10
CA GLN A 85 -21.99 -8.49 4.60
C GLN A 85 -21.31 -9.73 5.18
N PHE A 86 -22.00 -10.87 5.27
CA PHE A 86 -21.44 -12.14 5.76
C PHE A 86 -20.87 -12.08 7.20
N GLY A 87 -21.35 -11.13 8.01
CA GLY A 87 -20.77 -10.84 9.33
C GLY A 87 -19.41 -10.14 9.31
N MET A 88 -18.94 -9.74 8.12
CA MET A 88 -17.73 -8.94 7.90
C MET A 88 -18.09 -7.47 7.70
N LYS A 89 -17.18 -6.57 8.10
CA LYS A 89 -17.16 -5.17 7.69
C LYS A 89 -15.86 -4.88 6.96
N PHE A 90 -15.94 -4.20 5.83
CA PHE A 90 -14.79 -3.68 5.09
C PHE A 90 -14.96 -2.18 4.91
N LEU A 91 -14.12 -1.38 5.55
CA LEU A 91 -14.32 0.05 5.73
C LEU A 91 -13.13 0.85 5.18
N LEU A 92 -13.40 2.02 4.62
CA LEU A 92 -12.39 3.05 4.43
C LEU A 92 -12.35 3.92 5.70
N ARG A 93 -11.28 3.80 6.50
CA ARG A 93 -11.09 4.59 7.73
C ARG A 93 -10.51 5.96 7.46
N GLY A 94 -9.65 6.08 6.45
CA GLY A 94 -9.07 7.36 6.08
C GLY A 94 -8.50 7.38 4.67
N LEU A 95 -8.46 8.59 4.12
CA LEU A 95 -7.86 8.90 2.83
C LEU A 95 -6.92 10.09 3.03
N TYR A 96 -5.72 9.99 2.50
CA TYR A 96 -4.69 11.02 2.61
C TYR A 96 -4.02 11.29 1.27
N ALA A 97 -3.49 12.49 1.08
CA ALA A 97 -2.77 12.89 -0.13
C ALA A 97 -1.43 13.54 0.22
N HIS A 98 -0.37 13.16 -0.49
CA HIS A 98 0.96 13.77 -0.38
C HIS A 98 1.76 13.54 -1.67
N ASN A 99 2.36 14.60 -2.22
CA ASN A 99 3.29 14.55 -3.37
C ASN A 99 2.86 13.64 -4.53
N GLY A 100 1.58 13.73 -4.95
CA GLY A 100 1.07 12.95 -6.08
C GLY A 100 0.70 11.50 -5.73
N LEU A 101 0.64 11.15 -4.44
CA LEU A 101 0.22 9.85 -3.94
C LEU A 101 -1.06 9.98 -3.09
N LEU A 102 -1.94 8.98 -3.22
CA LEU A 102 -3.10 8.78 -2.36
C LEU A 102 -2.88 7.58 -1.43
N TYR A 103 -3.18 7.76 -0.15
CA TYR A 103 -3.06 6.70 0.86
C TYR A 103 -4.44 6.28 1.37
N PHE A 104 -4.81 5.03 1.10
CA PHE A 104 -6.07 4.44 1.50
C PHE A 104 -5.86 3.60 2.76
N HIS A 105 -6.42 4.06 3.88
CA HIS A 105 -6.41 3.33 5.15
C HIS A 105 -7.71 2.52 5.28
N THR A 106 -7.59 1.20 5.12
CA THR A 106 -8.71 0.26 5.10
C THR A 106 -8.76 -0.60 6.35
N ARG A 107 -9.95 -1.04 6.75
CA ARG A 107 -10.18 -1.88 7.94
C ARG A 107 -11.09 -3.03 7.62
N MET A 108 -10.72 -4.22 8.05
CA MET A 108 -11.56 -5.41 8.03
C MET A 108 -11.94 -5.78 9.47
N GLU A 109 -13.22 -6.04 9.73
CA GLU A 109 -13.70 -6.53 11.02
C GLU A 109 -14.53 -7.78 10.80
N ASN A 110 -14.23 -8.83 11.56
CA ASN A 110 -14.92 -10.11 11.49
C ASN A 110 -15.77 -10.31 12.75
N GLY A 111 -17.09 -10.20 12.61
CA GLY A 111 -18.04 -10.45 13.71
C GLY A 111 -18.48 -11.91 13.82
N THR A 112 -17.84 -12.83 13.11
CA THR A 112 -18.16 -14.26 13.12
C THR A 112 -17.04 -15.06 13.78
N ASN A 113 -17.31 -16.30 14.17
CA ASN A 113 -16.28 -17.22 14.65
C ASN A 113 -15.44 -17.83 13.51
N MET A 114 -15.91 -17.74 12.27
CA MET A 114 -15.21 -18.30 11.11
C MET A 114 -14.17 -17.31 10.61
N PRO A 115 -12.88 -17.67 10.53
CA PRO A 115 -11.84 -16.77 10.03
C PRO A 115 -12.10 -16.38 8.58
N TYR A 116 -11.63 -15.21 8.18
CA TYR A 116 -11.67 -14.73 6.80
C TYR A 116 -10.26 -14.77 6.23
N SER A 117 -9.99 -15.70 5.32
CA SER A 117 -8.68 -15.81 4.66
C SER A 117 -8.61 -14.81 3.52
N VAL A 118 -7.85 -13.74 3.67
CA VAL A 118 -7.75 -12.68 2.67
C VAL A 118 -6.93 -13.20 1.49
N ASP A 119 -7.45 -13.07 0.28
CA ASP A 119 -6.67 -13.35 -0.93
C ASP A 119 -5.94 -12.09 -1.40
N PHE A 120 -6.70 -11.06 -1.76
CA PHE A 120 -6.21 -9.77 -2.20
C PHE A 120 -7.31 -8.70 -2.12
N ILE A 121 -6.89 -7.44 -2.26
CA ILE A 121 -7.77 -6.28 -2.38
C ILE A 121 -7.51 -5.63 -3.74
N THR A 122 -8.56 -5.29 -4.48
CA THR A 122 -8.45 -4.61 -5.77
C THR A 122 -8.96 -3.18 -5.70
N PHE A 123 -8.37 -2.32 -6.55
CA PHE A 123 -8.81 -0.95 -6.78
C PHE A 123 -9.12 -0.81 -8.27
N LYS A 124 -10.36 -0.43 -8.61
CA LYS A 124 -10.79 -0.30 -10.00
C LYS A 124 -11.62 0.97 -10.20
N VAL A 125 -11.33 1.73 -11.24
CA VAL A 125 -12.25 2.77 -11.70
C VAL A 125 -13.32 2.13 -12.57
N VAL A 126 -14.58 2.32 -12.20
CA VAL A 126 -15.76 1.74 -12.87
C VAL A 126 -16.80 2.82 -13.14
N ASP A 127 -17.69 2.56 -14.10
CA ASP A 127 -18.87 3.40 -14.32
C ASP A 127 -19.85 3.30 -13.14
N LYS A 128 -20.41 4.45 -12.71
CA LYS A 128 -21.58 4.46 -11.83
C LYS A 128 -22.72 3.76 -12.58
N LYS A 129 -23.42 2.82 -11.91
CA LYS A 129 -24.53 2.08 -12.52
C LYS A 129 -25.68 3.03 -12.90
N MET A 130 -25.68 3.51 -14.13
CA MET A 130 -26.81 4.20 -14.76
C MET A 130 -27.55 3.21 -15.66
N ALA A 131 -28.88 3.24 -15.63
CA ALA A 131 -29.79 2.24 -16.21
C ALA A 131 -29.73 2.02 -17.74
N LYS A 132 -28.72 2.52 -18.46
CA LYS A 132 -28.65 2.52 -19.93
C LYS A 132 -27.27 2.36 -20.58
N ARG A 133 -26.29 1.66 -19.99
CA ARG A 133 -25.05 1.31 -20.70
C ARG A 133 -24.68 -0.17 -20.55
N THR A 134 -24.40 -0.80 -21.69
CA THR A 134 -24.15 -2.24 -21.86
C THR A 134 -22.66 -2.59 -21.91
N ALA A 135 -21.77 -1.58 -21.88
CA ALA A 135 -20.32 -1.75 -21.82
C ALA A 135 -19.77 -1.09 -20.56
N ILE A 136 -19.21 -1.89 -19.66
CA ILE A 136 -18.54 -1.44 -18.43
C ILE A 136 -17.06 -1.28 -18.78
N GLN A 137 -16.53 -0.07 -18.67
CA GLN A 137 -15.08 0.13 -18.79
C GLN A 137 -14.46 0.12 -17.40
N GLU A 138 -13.70 -0.94 -17.11
CA GLU A 138 -12.92 -1.08 -15.89
C GLU A 138 -11.46 -0.66 -16.14
N GLN A 139 -10.93 0.24 -15.30
CA GLN A 139 -9.50 0.50 -15.24
C GLN A 139 -8.97 0.04 -13.89
N VAL A 140 -8.10 -0.96 -13.90
CA VAL A 140 -7.43 -1.44 -12.68
C VAL A 140 -6.36 -0.44 -12.26
N LEU A 141 -6.38 -0.02 -11.00
CA LEU A 141 -5.33 0.77 -10.38
C LEU A 141 -4.47 -0.13 -9.50
N GLN A 142 -3.18 -0.20 -9.80
CA GLN A 142 -2.22 -1.00 -9.03
C GLN A 142 -1.74 -0.19 -7.82
N PRO A 143 -1.85 -0.72 -6.58
CA PRO A 143 -1.15 -0.13 -5.45
C PRO A 143 0.36 -0.14 -5.70
N LEU A 144 1.00 1.01 -5.52
CA LEU A 144 2.44 1.16 -5.59
C LEU A 144 3.10 0.53 -4.37
N ARG A 145 2.49 0.67 -3.19
CA ARG A 145 2.93 0.04 -1.94
C ARG A 145 1.74 -0.42 -1.11
N ALA A 146 1.95 -1.45 -0.29
CA ALA A 146 1.00 -1.93 0.70
C ALA A 146 1.69 -2.15 2.05
N TYR A 147 1.11 -1.63 3.13
CA TYR A 147 1.63 -1.78 4.49
C TYR A 147 0.64 -2.60 5.33
N HIS A 148 1.18 -3.57 6.07
CA HIS A 148 0.44 -4.61 6.82
C HIS A 148 -0.51 -5.41 5.91
N GLN A 149 0.05 -6.11 4.91
CA GLN A 149 -0.74 -7.00 4.05
C GLN A 149 -1.33 -8.14 4.88
N VAL A 150 -2.63 -8.01 5.16
CA VAL A 150 -3.39 -8.96 5.97
C VAL A 150 -3.62 -10.24 5.18
N MET A 151 -3.19 -11.38 5.72
CA MET A 151 -3.45 -12.70 5.12
C MET A 151 -4.70 -13.37 5.69
N GLN A 152 -5.10 -13.00 6.90
CA GLN A 152 -6.27 -13.56 7.56
C GLN A 152 -6.81 -12.59 8.60
N VAL A 153 -8.14 -12.51 8.71
CA VAL A 153 -8.84 -11.86 9.82
C VAL A 153 -9.45 -12.97 10.68
N HIS A 154 -8.92 -13.14 11.89
CA HIS A 154 -9.42 -14.14 12.83
C HIS A 154 -10.89 -13.91 13.18
N GLY A 155 -11.57 -14.96 13.65
CA GLY A 155 -12.94 -14.83 14.17
C GLY A 155 -12.98 -13.84 15.32
N MET A 156 -14.04 -13.02 15.39
CA MET A 156 -14.19 -11.92 16.36
C MET A 156 -13.02 -10.91 16.35
N GLY A 157 -12.22 -10.90 15.28
CA GLY A 157 -11.01 -10.09 15.14
C GLY A 157 -11.16 -8.91 14.18
N SER A 158 -10.11 -8.11 14.10
CA SER A 158 -10.04 -6.98 13.17
C SER A 158 -8.62 -6.73 12.71
N GLU A 159 -8.47 -6.35 11.46
CA GLU A 159 -7.20 -6.02 10.84
C GLU A 159 -7.35 -4.73 10.02
N HIS A 160 -6.24 -4.07 9.68
CA HIS A 160 -6.26 -2.88 8.82
C HIS A 160 -5.00 -2.81 7.98
N ALA A 161 -5.08 -2.15 6.82
CA ALA A 161 -3.97 -2.03 5.89
C ALA A 161 -3.95 -0.64 5.28
N VAL A 162 -2.76 -0.18 4.90
CA VAL A 162 -2.57 1.10 4.19
C VAL A 162 -2.05 0.81 2.79
N PHE A 163 -2.72 1.34 1.77
CA PHE A 163 -2.30 1.22 0.38
C PHE A 163 -1.91 2.59 -0.17
N ALA A 164 -0.77 2.69 -0.86
CA ALA A 164 -0.37 3.89 -1.58
C ALA A 164 -0.63 3.68 -3.07
N LEU A 165 -1.39 4.57 -3.69
CA LEU A 165 -1.69 4.59 -5.12
C LEU A 165 -1.18 5.90 -5.72
N GLU A 166 -0.85 5.89 -7.01
CA GLU A 166 -0.67 7.12 -7.78
C GLU A 166 -1.96 7.96 -7.69
N GLN A 167 -1.83 9.27 -7.50
CA GLN A 167 -2.98 10.17 -7.46
C GLN A 167 -3.67 10.21 -8.81
N PHE A 168 -5.00 10.07 -8.79
CA PHE A 168 -5.85 10.09 -9.97
C PHE A 168 -7.07 10.98 -9.73
N SER A 169 -7.75 11.34 -10.81
CA SER A 169 -9.05 12.02 -10.79
C SER A 169 -10.15 11.11 -11.32
N LEU A 170 -11.36 11.27 -10.79
CA LEU A 170 -12.56 10.59 -11.27
C LEU A 170 -13.46 11.58 -12.00
N ALA A 171 -14.00 11.19 -13.15
CA ALA A 171 -15.13 11.89 -13.77
C ALA A 171 -16.40 11.69 -12.93
N GLU A 172 -17.39 12.58 -13.07
CA GLU A 172 -18.64 12.53 -12.29
C GLU A 172 -19.43 11.22 -12.48
N ASP A 173 -19.34 10.60 -13.65
CA ASP A 173 -20.01 9.33 -13.99
C ASP A 173 -19.19 8.08 -13.60
N LYS A 174 -17.99 8.26 -13.02
CA LYS A 174 -17.11 7.19 -12.55
C LYS A 174 -17.04 7.14 -11.02
N GLN A 175 -16.65 5.99 -10.51
CA GLN A 175 -16.35 5.76 -9.09
C GLN A 175 -15.20 4.76 -8.96
N LEU A 176 -14.47 4.84 -7.86
CA LEU A 176 -13.49 3.83 -7.49
C LEU A 176 -14.20 2.70 -6.73
N GLU A 177 -14.16 1.50 -7.28
CA GLU A 177 -14.53 0.25 -6.62
C GLU A 177 -13.32 -0.29 -5.86
N VAL A 178 -13.51 -0.58 -4.56
CA VAL A 178 -12.52 -1.26 -3.72
C VAL A 178 -13.11 -2.55 -3.19
N THR A 179 -12.48 -3.67 -3.51
CA THR A 179 -13.04 -5.00 -3.26
C THR A 179 -12.06 -5.88 -2.50
N LEU A 180 -12.55 -6.48 -1.42
CA LEU A 180 -11.88 -7.50 -0.61
C LEU A 180 -12.34 -8.89 -1.04
N TYR A 181 -11.39 -9.76 -1.42
CA TYR A 181 -11.64 -11.13 -1.85
C TYR A 181 -11.18 -12.15 -0.81
N GLU A 182 -11.99 -13.20 -0.63
CA GLU A 182 -11.67 -14.34 0.21
C GLU A 182 -10.96 -15.43 -0.60
N ARG A 183 -9.85 -15.95 -0.08
CA ARG A 183 -9.11 -17.04 -0.71
C ARG A 183 -9.94 -18.31 -0.73
N LYS A 184 -10.18 -18.83 -1.94
CA LYS A 184 -10.99 -20.04 -2.17
C LYS A 184 -12.38 -19.98 -1.52
N GLY A 185 -12.94 -18.78 -1.38
CA GLY A 185 -14.25 -18.53 -0.77
C GLY A 185 -15.16 -17.70 -1.67
N GLY A 186 -16.42 -17.54 -1.24
CA GLY A 186 -17.42 -16.73 -1.96
C GLY A 186 -17.71 -15.37 -1.31
N ARG A 187 -17.14 -15.09 -0.13
CA ARG A 187 -17.43 -13.87 0.63
C ARG A 187 -16.61 -12.71 0.08
N THR A 188 -17.21 -11.91 -0.80
CA THR A 188 -16.59 -10.70 -1.36
C THR A 188 -17.26 -9.46 -0.79
N LEU A 189 -16.48 -8.45 -0.40
CA LEU A 189 -17.00 -7.18 0.11
C LEU A 189 -16.49 -6.03 -0.75
N THR A 190 -17.40 -5.19 -1.22
CA THR A 190 -17.08 -4.07 -2.11
C THR A 190 -17.68 -2.78 -1.56
N PHE A 191 -16.86 -1.73 -1.44
CA PHE A 191 -17.33 -0.37 -1.26
C PHE A 191 -16.89 0.50 -2.43
N TYR A 192 -17.52 1.67 -2.59
CA TYR A 192 -17.21 2.62 -3.64
C TYR A 192 -16.78 3.96 -3.04
N VAL A 193 -15.86 4.64 -3.72
CA VAL A 193 -15.37 5.98 -3.39
C VAL A 193 -15.67 6.90 -4.58
N THR A 194 -16.39 8.00 -4.35
CA THR A 194 -16.75 8.93 -5.42
C THR A 194 -15.67 10.00 -5.64
N ALA A 195 -15.85 10.84 -6.67
CA ALA A 195 -14.99 12.00 -6.90
C ALA A 195 -15.02 12.98 -5.70
N GLU A 196 -16.19 13.19 -5.10
CA GLU A 196 -16.36 14.04 -3.92
C GLU A 196 -15.65 13.46 -2.69
N ASP A 197 -15.69 12.14 -2.51
CA ASP A 197 -14.97 11.48 -1.43
C ASP A 197 -13.45 11.62 -1.56
N LEU A 198 -12.92 11.59 -2.80
CA LEU A 198 -11.50 11.83 -3.04
C LEU A 198 -11.06 13.24 -2.61
N GLN A 199 -11.94 14.23 -2.70
CA GLN A 199 -11.66 15.60 -2.24
C GLN A 199 -11.57 15.71 -0.71
N LEU A 200 -12.08 14.72 0.03
CA LEU A 200 -11.95 14.64 1.50
C LEU A 200 -10.57 14.12 1.94
N ALA A 201 -9.67 13.78 1.01
CA ALA A 201 -8.32 13.35 1.31
C ALA A 201 -7.59 14.39 2.16
N LYS A 202 -7.09 13.96 3.32
CA LYS A 202 -6.35 14.85 4.22
C LYS A 202 -4.91 15.01 3.75
N LYS A 203 -4.40 16.24 3.75
CA LYS A 203 -2.97 16.46 3.51
C LYS A 203 -2.15 15.86 4.64
N ILE A 204 -1.07 15.18 4.28
CA ILE A 204 -0.06 14.72 5.23
C ILE A 204 0.89 15.88 5.49
N ASP A 205 0.47 16.86 6.28
CA ASP A 205 1.26 18.07 6.54
C ASP A 205 2.23 17.93 7.71
N ASN A 206 1.88 17.10 8.69
CA ASN A 206 2.65 16.89 9.90
C ASN A 206 2.24 15.55 10.51
N LEU A 207 2.59 14.45 9.86
CA LEU A 207 2.81 13.25 10.65
C LEU A 207 3.91 13.65 11.62
N LYS A 208 3.57 13.82 12.91
CA LYS A 208 4.56 13.80 13.96
C LYS A 208 5.20 12.42 13.83
N LEU A 209 6.23 12.32 13.01
CA LEU A 209 7.03 11.13 12.83
C LEU A 209 7.52 10.81 14.23
N LYS A 210 6.90 9.80 14.84
CA LYS A 210 7.36 9.28 16.11
C LYS A 210 8.56 8.43 15.75
N TRP A 211 9.73 9.07 15.82
CA TRP A 211 11.01 8.39 15.82
C TRP A 211 11.12 7.53 17.07
#